data_AF-A0A932ZUU8-F1
#
_entry.id   AF-A0A932ZUU8-F1
#
_cell.length_a   1.000
_cell.length_b   1.000
_cell.length_c   1.000
_cell.angle_alpha   90.00
_cell.angle_beta   90.00
_cell.angle_gamma   90.00
#
_symmetry.space_group_name_H-M   'P 1'
#
loop_
_entity.id
_entity.type
_entity.pdbx_description
1 polymer ?
#
loop_
_entity_poly.entity_id
_entity_poly.type
_entity_poly.pdbx_seq_one_letter_code
_entity_poly.pdbx_strand_id
1 'polypeptide(L)'
;MIWRAARELRAAGVLGMNRRNADYIMAHNPRSRFPWVDDKVLTARLAEEHGVPMPAIYRVIGHHADIAGFERELPGDGSFAAKPARGAGGMGIVLVD
;
A
#
# COMPACT_ATOMS: atom_id res chain seq x y z
N MET A 1 -6.76 28.92 10.20
CA MET A 1 -7.39 27.73 9.59
C MET A 1 -6.61 26.44 9.82
N ILE A 2 -5.34 26.32 9.41
CA ILE A 2 -4.54 25.08 9.55
C ILE A 2 -4.45 24.55 10.99
N TRP A 3 -4.22 25.42 11.99
CA TRP A 3 -4.13 25.00 13.39
C TRP A 3 -5.43 24.48 13.98
N ARG A 4 -6.57 24.95 13.46
CA ARG A 4 -7.90 24.45 13.84
C ARG A 4 -8.11 23.05 13.28
N ALA A 5 -7.87 22.85 11.98
CA ALA A 5 -7.97 21.54 11.34
C ALA A 5 -7.02 20.51 11.98
N ALA A 6 -5.77 20.91 12.29
CA ALA A 6 -4.83 20.04 12.98
C ALA A 6 -5.30 19.63 14.39
N ARG A 7 -5.97 20.53 15.12
CA ARG A 7 -6.59 20.22 16.42
C ARG A 7 -7.78 19.28 16.28
N GLU A 8 -8.65 19.51 15.30
CA GLU A 8 -9.83 18.69 15.04
C GLU A 8 -9.42 17.27 14.63
N LEU A 9 -8.46 17.12 13.72
CA LEU A 9 -7.89 15.82 13.33
C LEU A 9 -7.26 15.09 14.53
N ARG A 10 -6.51 15.81 15.37
CA ARG A 10 -5.94 15.23 16.59
C ARG A 10 -7.01 14.78 17.58
N ALA A 11 -8.06 15.57 17.77
CA ALA A 11 -9.19 15.22 18.63
C ALA A 11 -9.96 13.99 18.09
N ALA A 12 -10.02 13.83 16.77
CA ALA A 12 -10.56 12.66 16.10
C ALA A 12 -9.60 11.43 16.10
N GLY A 13 -8.43 11.54 16.74
CA GLY A 13 -7.46 10.44 16.83
C GLY A 13 -6.62 10.22 15.57
N VAL A 14 -6.68 11.14 14.59
CA VAL A 14 -5.88 11.02 13.35
C VAL A 14 -4.41 11.25 13.65
N LEU A 15 -3.58 10.29 13.23
CA LEU A 15 -2.13 10.35 13.38
C LEU A 15 -1.52 11.21 12.28
N GLY A 16 -0.72 12.21 12.68
CA GLY A 16 0.18 12.91 11.78
C GLY A 16 1.36 12.03 11.37
N MET A 17 1.96 12.33 10.22
CA MET A 17 3.05 11.52 9.63
C MET A 17 4.24 11.35 10.58
N ASN A 18 4.66 12.42 11.27
CA ASN A 18 5.78 12.37 12.21
C ASN A 18 5.48 11.45 13.40
N ARG A 19 4.27 11.54 13.98
CA ARG A 19 3.87 10.72 15.12
C ARG A 19 3.74 9.25 14.72
N ARG A 20 3.12 8.96 13.57
CA ARG A 20 3.08 7.60 12.99
C ARG A 20 4.49 7.02 12.86
N ASN A 21 5.42 7.81 12.32
CA ASN A 21 6.79 7.34 12.10
C ASN A 21 7.54 7.12 13.42
N ALA A 22 7.48 8.06 14.36
CA ALA A 22 8.21 8.00 15.62
C ALA A 22 7.64 6.96 16.58
N ASP A 23 6.33 7.04 16.86
CA ASP A 23 5.70 6.28 17.93
C ASP A 23 5.36 4.84 17.49
N TYR A 24 5.20 4.58 16.19
CA TYR A 24 4.75 3.27 15.69
C TYR A 24 5.76 2.60 14.77
N ILE A 25 6.13 3.24 13.65
CA ILE A 25 6.98 2.57 12.64
C ILE A 25 8.38 2.34 13.21
N MET A 26 9.07 3.39 13.68
CA MET A 26 10.44 3.25 14.20
C MET A 26 10.49 2.46 15.50
N ALA A 27 9.45 2.58 16.35
CA ALA A 27 9.38 1.88 17.63
C ALA A 27 9.11 0.38 17.49
N HIS A 28 8.33 -0.04 16.48
CA HIS A 28 7.84 -1.42 16.38
C HIS A 28 8.30 -2.18 15.12
N ASN A 29 8.85 -1.50 14.12
CA ASN A 29 9.39 -2.13 12.92
C ASN A 29 10.92 -2.12 12.95
N PRO A 30 11.59 -3.18 13.44
CA PRO A 30 13.04 -3.26 13.40
C PRO A 30 13.53 -3.23 11.95
N ARG A 31 14.67 -2.57 11.71
CA ARG A 31 15.20 -2.34 10.36
C ARG A 31 15.42 -3.62 9.55
N SER A 32 15.72 -4.74 10.21
CA SER A 32 15.86 -6.05 9.57
C SER A 32 14.56 -6.55 8.92
N ARG A 33 13.40 -6.02 9.32
CA ARG A 33 12.08 -6.36 8.77
C ARG A 33 11.59 -5.40 7.69
N PHE A 34 12.32 -4.33 7.39
CA PHE A 34 11.95 -3.40 6.30
C PHE A 34 11.76 -4.11 4.94
N PRO A 35 12.58 -5.11 4.57
CA PRO A 35 12.37 -5.84 3.32
C PRO A 35 10.99 -6.51 3.19
N TRP A 36 10.31 -6.79 4.30
CA TRP A 36 8.97 -7.39 4.28
C TRP A 36 7.90 -6.43 3.75
N VAL A 37 8.09 -5.13 3.99
CA VAL A 37 7.13 -4.07 3.64
C VAL A 37 7.55 -3.23 2.44
N ASP A 38 8.82 -3.28 2.03
CA ASP A 38 9.32 -2.64 0.80
C ASP A 38 8.82 -3.34 -0.47
N ASP A 39 8.46 -4.61 -0.36
CA ASP A 39 7.85 -5.40 -1.41
C ASP A 39 6.34 -5.53 -1.19
N LYS A 40 5.55 -4.88 -2.05
CA LYS A 40 4.09 -4.84 -1.94
C LYS A 40 3.45 -6.22 -2.07
N VAL A 41 4.06 -7.13 -2.85
CA VAL A 41 3.55 -8.49 -3.01
C VAL A 41 3.75 -9.27 -1.72
N LEU A 42 4.94 -9.15 -1.11
CA LEU A 42 5.21 -9.78 0.18
C LEU A 42 4.33 -9.20 1.29
N THR A 43 4.15 -7.88 1.31
CA THR A 43 3.28 -7.19 2.27
C THR A 43 1.85 -7.72 2.21
N ALA A 44 1.29 -7.86 1.00
CA ALA A 44 -0.07 -8.34 0.82
C ALA A 44 -0.24 -9.80 1.28
N ARG A 45 0.73 -10.67 1.00
CA ARG A 45 0.74 -12.06 1.49
C ARG A 45 0.77 -12.13 3.02
N LEU A 46 1.64 -11.34 3.64
CA LEU A 46 1.73 -11.29 5.11
C LEU A 46 0.45 -10.71 5.74
N ALA A 47 -0.15 -9.71 5.10
CA ALA A 47 -1.41 -9.13 5.54
C ALA A 47 -2.54 -10.17 5.48
N GLU A 48 -2.65 -10.91 4.39
CA GLU A 48 -3.62 -12.01 4.24
C GLU A 48 -3.41 -13.10 5.29
N GLU A 49 -2.17 -13.55 5.50
CA GLU A 49 -1.81 -14.55 6.52
C GLU A 49 -2.26 -14.13 7.93
N HIS A 50 -2.21 -12.84 8.24
CA HIS A 50 -2.57 -12.29 9.54
C HIS A 50 -4.00 -11.72 9.59
N GLY A 51 -4.81 -11.92 8.54
CA GLY A 51 -6.20 -11.43 8.49
C GLY A 51 -6.34 -9.90 8.47
N VAL A 52 -5.33 -9.19 7.96
CA VAL A 52 -5.34 -7.74 7.78
C VAL A 52 -6.01 -7.41 6.43
N PRO A 53 -7.14 -6.67 6.42
CA PRO A 53 -7.83 -6.33 5.18
C PRO A 53 -6.95 -5.49 4.24
N MET A 54 -6.91 -5.87 2.97
CA MET A 54 -6.16 -5.19 1.91
C MET A 54 -7.01 -5.10 0.63
N PRO A 55 -6.76 -4.10 -0.24
CA PRO A 55 -7.35 -4.09 -1.58
C PRO A 55 -6.99 -5.36 -2.35
N ALA A 56 -7.91 -5.84 -3.18
CA ALA A 56 -7.68 -7.02 -4.01
C ALA A 56 -6.47 -6.80 -4.95
N ILE A 57 -5.61 -7.81 -5.04
CA ILE A 57 -4.58 -7.88 -6.08
C ILE A 57 -5.17 -8.72 -7.20
N TYR A 58 -5.51 -8.07 -8.32
CA TYR A 58 -6.02 -8.79 -9.49
C TYR A 58 -4.97 -9.70 -10.09
N ARG A 59 -3.73 -9.21 -10.24
CA ARG A 59 -2.62 -10.00 -10.78
C ARG A 59 -1.26 -9.52 -10.28
N VAL A 60 -0.34 -10.48 -10.09
CA VAL A 60 1.10 -10.22 -9.93
C VAL A 60 1.78 -10.56 -11.25
N ILE A 61 2.51 -9.61 -11.83
CA ILE A 61 3.22 -9.76 -13.10
C ILE A 61 4.71 -9.94 -12.77
N GLY A 62 5.22 -11.17 -12.94
CA GLY A 62 6.65 -11.48 -12.78
C GLY A 62 7.41 -11.45 -14.12
N HIS A 63 6.72 -11.81 -15.20
CA HIS A 63 7.24 -11.86 -16.56
C HIS A 63 6.24 -11.28 -17.56
N HIS A 64 6.73 -10.91 -18.75
CA HIS A 64 5.89 -10.30 -19.79
C HIS A 64 4.72 -11.20 -20.21
N ALA A 65 4.90 -12.53 -20.19
CA ALA A 65 3.85 -13.48 -20.51
C ALA A 65 2.65 -13.44 -19.54
N ASP A 66 2.85 -13.01 -18.28
CA ASP A 66 1.79 -12.97 -17.27
C ASP A 66 0.74 -11.90 -17.57
N ILE A 67 1.05 -10.94 -18.45
CA ILE A 67 0.14 -9.88 -18.89
C ILE A 67 -1.02 -10.48 -19.70
N ALA A 68 -0.78 -11.56 -20.43
CA ALA A 68 -1.79 -12.11 -21.33
C ALA A 68 -3.04 -12.54 -20.54
N GLY A 69 -4.18 -11.93 -20.84
CA GLY A 69 -5.47 -12.36 -20.33
C GLY A 69 -5.86 -11.81 -18.95
N PHE A 70 -5.07 -10.91 -18.37
CA PHE A 70 -5.37 -10.34 -17.03
C PHE A 70 -6.66 -9.51 -17.01
N GLU A 71 -7.08 -8.98 -18.14
CA GLU A 71 -8.28 -8.16 -18.28
C GLU A 71 -9.55 -8.89 -17.84
N ARG A 72 -9.52 -10.24 -17.84
CA ARG A 72 -10.62 -11.08 -17.37
C ARG A 72 -10.76 -11.14 -15.85
N GLU A 73 -9.75 -10.70 -15.11
CA GLU A 73 -9.73 -10.64 -13.64
C GLU A 73 -10.15 -9.27 -13.09
N LEU A 74 -10.37 -8.29 -13.98
CA LEU A 74 -10.71 -6.93 -13.60
C LEU A 74 -12.16 -6.81 -13.12
N PRO A 75 -12.45 -5.81 -12.26
CA PRO A 75 -13.82 -5.45 -11.90
C PRO A 75 -14.62 -4.99 -13.13
N GLY A 76 -15.95 -4.88 -12.99
CA GLY A 76 -16.85 -4.56 -14.11
C GLY A 76 -16.64 -3.18 -14.74
N ASP A 77 -16.05 -2.23 -14.00
CA ASP A 77 -15.64 -0.92 -14.51
C ASP A 77 -14.24 -0.96 -15.15
N GLY A 78 -13.52 -2.09 -15.09
CA GLY A 78 -12.20 -2.25 -15.66
C GLY A 78 -11.10 -1.45 -14.95
N SER A 79 -11.40 -0.77 -13.84
CA SER A 79 -10.47 0.17 -13.22
C SER A 79 -9.41 -0.55 -12.38
N PHE A 80 -8.16 -0.10 -12.49
CA PHE A 80 -7.06 -0.67 -11.70
C PHE A 80 -5.88 0.30 -11.52
N ALA A 81 -5.04 -0.01 -10.54
CA ALA A 81 -3.77 0.66 -10.32
C ALA A 81 -2.61 -0.31 -10.55
N ALA A 82 -1.80 -0.08 -11.59
CA ALA A 82 -0.54 -0.79 -11.81
C ALA A 82 0.58 -0.16 -10.98
N LYS A 83 1.32 -0.97 -10.22
CA LYS A 83 2.37 -0.50 -9.30
C LYS A 83 3.57 -1.45 -9.35
N PRO A 84 4.81 -0.95 -9.34
CA PRO A 84 5.97 -1.81 -9.15
C PRO A 84 5.94 -2.40 -7.73
N ALA A 85 6.32 -3.69 -7.62
CA ALA A 85 6.38 -4.40 -6.34
C ALA A 85 7.25 -3.64 -5.33
N ARG A 86 8.41 -3.16 -5.79
CA ARG A 86 9.32 -2.30 -5.04
C ARG A 86 9.38 -0.92 -5.68
N GLY A 87 9.24 0.12 -4.88
CA GLY A 87 9.28 1.51 -5.35
C GLY A 87 9.05 2.47 -4.19
N ALA A 88 9.53 3.70 -4.35
CA ALA A 88 9.46 4.74 -3.32
C ALA A 88 8.88 6.05 -3.90
N GLY A 89 8.35 6.90 -3.02
CA GLY A 89 7.91 8.25 -3.39
C GLY A 89 6.73 8.34 -4.38
N GLY A 90 5.98 7.25 -4.60
CA GLY A 90 4.87 7.22 -5.55
C GLY A 90 5.28 7.03 -7.03
N MET A 91 6.57 6.84 -7.29
CA MET A 91 7.09 6.63 -8.65
C MET A 91 6.60 5.29 -9.23
N GLY A 92 6.25 5.29 -10.52
CA GLY A 92 5.88 4.09 -11.27
C GLY A 92 4.45 3.60 -11.03
N ILE A 93 3.60 4.37 -10.35
CA ILE A 93 2.17 4.05 -10.23
C ILE A 93 1.43 4.59 -11.45
N VAL A 94 0.68 3.72 -12.12
CA VAL A 94 -0.22 4.08 -13.22
C VAL A 94 -1.65 3.74 -12.80
N LEU A 95 -2.56 4.68 -12.96
CA LEU A 95 -4.00 4.48 -12.78
C LEU A 95 -4.64 4.31 -14.16
N VAL A 96 -5.55 3.36 -14.27
CA VAL A 96 -6.31 3.06 -15.49
C VAL A 96 -7.79 2.99 -15.11
N ASP A 97 -8.61 3.72 -15.86
CA ASP A 97 -10.06 3.84 -15.71
C ASP A 97 -10.77 3.40 -17.00
#